data_AF-A0A833R604-F1
#
_entry.id   AF-A0A833R604-F1
#
_cell.length_a   1.000
_cell.length_b   1.000
_cell.length_c   1.000
_cell.angle_alpha   90.00
_cell.angle_beta   90.00
_cell.angle_gamma   90.00
#
_symmetry.space_group_name_H-M   'P 1'
#
loop_
_entity.id
_entity.type
_entity.pdbx_description
1 polymer ?
#
loop_
_entity_poly.entity_id
_entity_poly.type
_entity_poly.pdbx_seq_one_letter_code
_entity_poly.pdbx_strand_id
1 'polypeptide(L)'
;MQKMFSCCPVCNNQVLSNELEWHVNSHFEEDELDRDRELAQQVAMAPPSPNNNTTVEVDICFEDHGESSQASSSSASTKNHNEEISHLTKIQLKSDIYRVEGGLIHLLRTCLYDEGENFTSIVSGYVDHYQTLPTDRGWGCGWRNIQMLSSNLLRERKEGKKVLFGGSQFVPDIPALQRWLEIAWQRGFDEIGSSHYNSKIYGTKRWIGTTECAAIFRSFGLKARVVDFDSTESGGSRKRGKKRGKDVEANLFGPIDKFVVRGVGSDNHANTRSSDVIERRGREVLIDWVWKYFTGSASGSFDISQHVTVSEKTPLYFQHDGHSRTIVGIQMQKGFHGSQDRFFLLILDPAHKTTDLENTLKQQKGWKGMIKRGPLTLKKPQYQLCYIDPGIASSAEMEQLKTIDSTLISF
;
A
#
# COMPACT_ATOMS: atom_id res chain seq x y z
N MET A 1 -2.34 -34.96 7.58
CA MET A 1 -3.44 -34.03 7.29
C MET A 1 -4.02 -34.39 5.94
N GLN A 2 -5.28 -34.83 5.88
CA GLN A 2 -5.98 -35.06 4.61
C GLN A 2 -6.15 -33.71 3.89
N LYS A 3 -5.73 -33.64 2.63
CA LYS A 3 -6.03 -32.49 1.77
C LYS A 3 -7.52 -32.51 1.47
N MET A 4 -8.28 -31.58 2.04
CA MET A 4 -9.69 -31.41 1.69
C MET A 4 -9.78 -30.63 0.37
N PHE A 5 -10.55 -31.17 -0.57
CA PHE A 5 -10.83 -30.57 -1.85
C PHE A 5 -12.31 -30.17 -1.91
N SER A 6 -12.57 -29.02 -2.49
CA SER A 6 -13.92 -28.49 -2.76
C SER A 6 -14.05 -28.20 -4.24
N CYS A 7 -15.21 -28.46 -4.83
CA CYS A 7 -15.49 -28.04 -6.19
C CYS A 7 -15.80 -26.54 -6.22
N CYS A 8 -15.19 -25.83 -7.17
CA CYS A 8 -15.57 -24.46 -7.50
C CYS A 8 -17.01 -24.43 -8.06
N PRO A 9 -17.94 -23.64 -7.49
CA PRO A 9 -19.30 -23.52 -8.00
C PRO A 9 -19.40 -22.80 -9.36
N VAL A 10 -18.33 -22.17 -9.85
CA VAL A 10 -18.34 -21.38 -11.09
C VAL A 10 -17.82 -22.16 -12.29
N CYS A 11 -16.69 -22.87 -12.15
CA CYS A 11 -16.08 -23.64 -13.25
C CYS A 11 -16.06 -25.17 -13.02
N ASN A 12 -16.64 -25.66 -11.91
CA ASN A 12 -16.66 -27.06 -11.51
C ASN A 12 -15.29 -27.75 -11.30
N ASN A 13 -14.18 -27.00 -11.28
CA ASN A 13 -12.86 -27.55 -10.99
C ASN A 13 -12.70 -27.89 -9.50
N GLN A 14 -12.03 -29.01 -9.21
CA GLN A 14 -11.62 -29.35 -7.84
C GLN A 14 -10.41 -28.51 -7.43
N VAL A 15 -10.58 -27.74 -6.37
CA VAL A 15 -9.53 -26.92 -5.76
C VAL A 15 -9.42 -27.26 -4.28
N LEU A 16 -8.29 -26.97 -3.65
CA LEU A 16 -8.17 -27.18 -2.21
C LEU A 16 -9.20 -26.31 -1.49
N SER A 17 -9.84 -26.84 -0.45
CA SER A 17 -10.92 -26.12 0.24
C SER A 17 -10.49 -24.77 0.79
N ASN A 18 -9.20 -24.59 1.11
CA ASN A 18 -8.62 -23.31 1.55
C ASN A 18 -8.18 -22.38 0.41
N GLU A 19 -8.21 -22.85 -0.84
CA GLU A 19 -7.96 -22.08 -2.06
C GLU A 19 -9.28 -21.77 -2.80
N LEU A 20 -10.39 -22.37 -2.36
CA LEU A 20 -11.70 -22.23 -2.98
C LEU A 20 -12.15 -20.78 -3.06
N GLU A 21 -12.03 -20.02 -1.97
CA GLU A 21 -12.47 -18.62 -1.94
C GLU A 21 -11.67 -17.76 -2.93
N TRP A 22 -10.32 -17.89 -2.94
CA TRP A 22 -9.48 -17.18 -3.90
C TRP A 22 -9.77 -17.59 -5.34
N HIS A 23 -9.90 -18.90 -5.59
CA HIS A 23 -10.20 -19.41 -6.92
C HIS A 23 -11.58 -18.94 -7.40
N VAL A 24 -12.58 -18.93 -6.52
CA VAL A 24 -13.92 -18.38 -6.82
C VAL A 24 -13.83 -16.89 -7.15
N ASN A 25 -13.08 -16.11 -6.36
CA ASN A 25 -12.88 -14.69 -6.63
C ASN A 25 -12.22 -14.43 -7.99
N SER A 26 -11.31 -15.30 -8.45
CA SER A 26 -10.67 -15.16 -9.77
C SER A 26 -11.64 -15.29 -10.96
N HIS A 27 -12.71 -16.10 -10.85
CA HIS A 27 -13.73 -16.20 -11.91
C HIS A 27 -14.53 -14.91 -12.04
N PHE A 28 -14.85 -14.27 -10.90
CA PHE A 28 -15.55 -13.00 -10.90
C PHE A 28 -14.70 -11.85 -11.44
N GLU A 29 -13.37 -11.92 -11.32
CA GLU A 29 -12.45 -10.88 -11.83
C GLU A 29 -12.34 -10.88 -13.37
N GLU A 30 -12.39 -12.04 -14.05
CA GLU A 30 -12.37 -12.09 -15.53
C GLU A 30 -13.71 -11.62 -16.13
N ASP A 31 -14.83 -12.10 -15.59
CA ASP A 31 -16.17 -11.65 -16.02
C ASP A 31 -16.40 -10.15 -15.75
N GLU A 32 -15.75 -9.58 -14.73
CA GLU A 32 -15.83 -8.15 -14.42
C GLU A 32 -15.01 -7.28 -15.38
N LEU A 33 -13.86 -7.76 -15.85
CA LEU A 33 -13.11 -7.06 -16.90
C LEU A 33 -13.90 -6.98 -18.21
N ASP A 34 -14.67 -8.03 -18.52
CA ASP A 34 -15.57 -8.06 -19.67
C ASP A 34 -16.81 -7.18 -19.45
N ARG A 35 -17.42 -7.20 -18.25
CA ARG A 35 -18.49 -6.27 -17.89
C ARG A 35 -18.03 -4.81 -17.89
N ASP A 36 -16.81 -4.52 -17.46
CA ASP A 36 -16.17 -3.19 -17.55
C ASP A 36 -16.07 -2.75 -19.02
N ARG A 37 -15.73 -3.68 -19.91
CA ARG A 37 -15.65 -3.43 -21.35
C ARG A 37 -17.03 -3.11 -21.93
N GLU A 38 -18.06 -3.83 -21.52
CA GLU A 38 -19.45 -3.59 -21.94
C GLU A 38 -20.03 -2.30 -21.36
N LEU A 39 -19.83 -2.02 -20.07
CA LEU A 39 -20.32 -0.81 -19.41
C LEU A 39 -19.62 0.44 -19.96
N ALA A 40 -18.32 0.38 -20.24
CA ALA A 40 -17.59 1.46 -20.90
C ALA A 40 -18.13 1.77 -22.30
N GLN A 41 -18.56 0.74 -23.06
CA GLN A 41 -19.22 0.94 -24.36
C GLN A 41 -20.58 1.65 -24.19
N GLN A 42 -21.33 1.34 -23.14
CA GLN A 42 -22.61 1.97 -22.85
C GLN A 42 -22.47 3.44 -22.40
N VAL A 43 -21.45 3.74 -21.59
CA VAL A 43 -21.16 5.12 -21.14
C VAL A 43 -20.62 5.99 -22.28
N ALA A 44 -19.84 5.43 -23.21
CA ALA A 44 -19.36 6.15 -24.39
C ALA A 44 -20.47 6.65 -25.33
N MET A 45 -21.68 6.10 -25.23
CA MET A 45 -22.85 6.50 -26.02
C MET A 45 -23.71 7.58 -25.32
N ALA A 46 -23.38 7.98 -24.10
CA ALA A 46 -24.15 8.97 -23.34
C ALA A 46 -23.69 10.41 -23.63
N PRO A 47 -24.60 11.38 -23.86
CA PRO A 47 -24.24 12.76 -24.14
C PRO A 47 -23.69 13.50 -22.90
N PRO A 48 -22.74 14.43 -23.07
CA PRO A 48 -22.06 15.11 -21.96
C PRO A 48 -22.96 16.14 -21.25
N SER A 49 -22.79 16.26 -19.93
CA SER A 49 -23.41 17.28 -19.07
C SER A 49 -22.41 18.39 -18.69
N PRO A 50 -22.87 19.61 -18.35
CA PRO A 50 -22.07 20.83 -18.46
C PRO A 50 -21.19 21.12 -17.23
N ASN A 51 -20.00 21.66 -17.49
CA ASN A 51 -19.00 22.15 -16.52
C ASN A 51 -19.42 23.48 -15.88
N ASN A 52 -19.14 23.64 -14.58
CA ASN A 52 -19.01 24.94 -13.94
C ASN A 52 -17.64 25.04 -13.23
N ASN A 53 -16.78 25.90 -13.77
CA ASN A 53 -15.49 26.30 -13.18
C ASN A 53 -15.69 27.56 -12.33
N THR A 54 -15.14 27.57 -11.11
CA THR A 54 -14.86 28.82 -10.40
C THR A 54 -13.51 28.70 -9.67
N THR A 55 -12.58 29.55 -10.09
CA THR A 55 -11.25 29.82 -9.53
C THR A 55 -11.33 30.70 -8.27
N VAL A 56 -10.50 30.44 -7.27
CA VAL A 56 -10.18 31.39 -6.18
C VAL A 56 -8.69 31.29 -5.82
N GLU A 57 -8.00 32.43 -5.86
CA GLU A 57 -6.62 32.69 -5.38
C GLU A 57 -6.64 33.04 -3.88
N VAL A 58 -5.63 32.65 -3.07
CA VAL A 58 -5.15 33.44 -1.90
C VAL A 58 -3.68 33.12 -1.55
N ASP A 59 -2.97 34.20 -1.21
CA ASP A 59 -1.57 34.45 -0.83
C ASP A 59 -0.92 33.66 0.33
N ILE A 60 0.42 33.69 0.28
CA ILE A 60 1.42 33.20 1.24
C ILE A 60 1.85 34.35 2.18
N CYS A 61 1.99 34.08 3.48
CA CYS A 61 2.81 34.89 4.40
C CYS A 61 3.64 33.97 5.33
N PHE A 62 4.92 34.33 5.48
CA PHE A 62 5.99 33.69 6.25
C PHE A 62 6.23 34.54 7.50
N GLU A 63 6.38 33.96 8.70
CA GLU A 63 7.20 34.55 9.77
C GLU A 63 7.85 33.49 10.68
N ASP A 64 9.04 33.89 11.12
CA ASP A 64 10.09 33.23 11.90
C ASP A 64 9.87 33.40 13.41
N HIS A 65 10.36 32.45 14.22
CA HIS A 65 11.15 32.68 15.44
C HIS A 65 11.33 31.39 16.23
N GLY A 66 12.59 31.12 16.57
CA GLY A 66 12.99 30.02 17.44
C GLY A 66 12.95 30.38 18.92
N GLU A 67 13.09 29.36 19.77
CA GLU A 67 14.09 29.36 20.84
C GLU A 67 14.24 27.98 21.49
N SER A 68 15.46 27.78 21.97
CA SER A 68 16.06 26.63 22.66
C SER A 68 15.36 26.26 23.98
N SER A 69 15.41 24.98 24.39
CA SER A 69 15.97 24.56 25.70
C SER A 69 15.96 23.03 25.94
N GLN A 70 17.18 22.50 26.14
CA GLN A 70 17.63 21.50 27.12
C GLN A 70 16.91 20.12 27.24
N ALA A 71 17.62 19.07 26.83
CA ALA A 71 17.36 17.67 27.22
C ALA A 71 18.57 17.09 27.95
N SER A 72 18.40 16.73 29.23
CA SER A 72 19.40 16.02 30.04
C SER A 72 18.75 14.82 30.73
N SER A 73 18.58 13.70 30.01
CA SER A 73 18.21 12.41 30.62
C SER A 73 18.49 11.15 29.76
N SER A 74 19.00 11.25 28.53
CA SER A 74 18.93 10.15 27.54
C SER A 74 20.08 9.12 27.53
N SER A 75 21.18 9.34 28.24
CA SER A 75 22.44 8.62 27.94
C SER A 75 22.46 7.10 28.24
N ALA A 76 21.60 6.60 29.12
CA ALA A 76 21.54 5.16 29.46
C ALA A 76 20.59 4.36 28.55
N SER A 77 19.42 4.93 28.23
CA SER A 77 18.45 4.32 27.30
C SER A 77 19.02 4.22 25.88
N THR A 78 19.67 5.27 25.39
CA THR A 78 20.27 5.28 24.03
C THR A 78 21.37 4.22 23.86
N LYS A 79 22.14 3.92 24.91
CA LYS A 79 23.17 2.87 24.87
C LYS A 79 22.56 1.48 24.68
N ASN A 80 21.47 1.18 25.40
CA ASN A 80 20.81 -0.12 25.31
C ASN A 80 20.21 -0.38 23.91
N HIS A 81 19.53 0.62 23.34
CA HIS A 81 18.96 0.49 21.98
C HIS A 81 20.03 0.24 20.90
N ASN A 82 21.20 0.88 21.01
CA ASN A 82 22.29 0.69 20.05
C ASN A 82 22.88 -0.72 20.13
N GLU A 83 22.92 -1.33 21.31
CA GLU A 83 23.37 -2.72 21.50
C GLU A 83 22.37 -3.71 20.88
N GLU A 84 21.06 -3.52 21.10
CA GLU A 84 20.01 -4.35 20.49
C GLU A 84 20.03 -4.27 18.97
N ILE A 85 20.15 -3.06 18.40
CA ILE A 85 20.31 -2.85 16.95
C ILE A 85 21.56 -3.57 16.45
N SER A 86 22.70 -3.41 17.12
CA SER A 86 23.96 -4.06 16.73
C SER A 86 23.83 -5.59 16.76
N HIS A 87 23.18 -6.12 17.78
CA HIS A 87 22.94 -7.56 17.92
C HIS A 87 22.01 -8.07 16.82
N LEU A 88 20.82 -7.46 16.63
CA LEU A 88 19.88 -7.85 15.58
C LEU A 88 20.51 -7.76 14.20
N THR A 89 21.32 -6.74 13.94
CA THR A 89 22.01 -6.57 12.66
C THR A 89 22.90 -7.77 12.33
N LYS A 90 23.53 -8.38 13.34
CA LYS A 90 24.41 -9.55 13.18
C LYS A 90 23.64 -10.86 13.03
N ILE A 91 22.48 -11.00 13.67
CA ILE A 91 21.76 -12.28 13.75
C ILE A 91 20.54 -12.37 12.81
N GLN A 92 20.07 -11.25 12.26
CA GLN A 92 18.92 -11.25 11.35
C GLN A 92 19.22 -12.10 10.12
N LEU A 93 18.21 -12.83 9.66
CA LEU A 93 18.33 -13.68 8.49
C LEU A 93 17.81 -12.94 7.26
N LYS A 94 18.46 -13.19 6.13
CA LYS A 94 17.94 -12.77 4.84
C LYS A 94 16.70 -13.58 4.51
N SER A 95 15.66 -12.92 4.03
CA SER A 95 14.49 -13.64 3.54
C SER A 95 14.84 -14.43 2.29
N ASP A 96 14.44 -15.70 2.29
CA ASP A 96 14.48 -16.53 1.09
C ASP A 96 13.42 -16.06 0.10
N ILE A 97 13.85 -15.93 -1.16
CA ILE A 97 12.97 -15.60 -2.29
C ILE A 97 13.32 -16.44 -3.50
N TYR A 98 12.31 -16.72 -4.31
CA TYR A 98 12.52 -17.13 -5.68
C TYR A 98 12.97 -15.91 -6.49
N ARG A 99 14.20 -15.93 -7.00
CA ARG A 99 14.73 -14.83 -7.82
C ARG A 99 14.31 -15.00 -9.27
N VAL A 100 13.67 -13.97 -9.81
CA VAL A 100 13.35 -13.88 -11.23
C VAL A 100 14.57 -13.36 -11.98
N GLU A 101 15.11 -14.15 -12.91
CA GLU A 101 16.25 -13.74 -13.73
C GLU A 101 15.87 -12.52 -14.60
N GLY A 102 16.73 -11.50 -14.63
CA GLY A 102 16.43 -10.22 -15.28
C GLY A 102 15.49 -9.29 -14.50
N GLY A 103 14.82 -9.79 -13.46
CA GLY A 103 13.94 -9.04 -12.57
C GLY A 103 12.48 -8.98 -13.04
N LEU A 104 11.55 -9.09 -12.10
CA LEU A 104 10.12 -9.17 -12.39
C LEU A 104 9.57 -7.90 -13.09
N ILE A 105 9.98 -6.72 -12.61
CA ILE A 105 9.55 -5.44 -13.20
C ILE A 105 10.06 -5.27 -14.64
N HIS A 106 11.23 -5.83 -14.97
CA HIS A 106 11.72 -5.82 -16.35
C HIS A 106 10.81 -6.63 -17.26
N LEU A 107 10.41 -7.84 -16.86
CA LEU A 107 9.48 -8.67 -17.62
C LEU A 107 8.11 -7.97 -17.78
N LEU A 108 7.59 -7.35 -16.71
CA LEU A 108 6.36 -6.57 -16.75
C LEU A 108 6.46 -5.41 -17.77
N ARG A 109 7.59 -4.69 -17.80
CA ARG A 109 7.81 -3.61 -18.78
C ARG A 109 7.77 -4.12 -20.21
N THR A 110 8.38 -5.27 -20.50
CA THR A 110 8.31 -5.89 -21.83
C THR A 110 6.85 -6.16 -22.21
N CYS A 111 6.07 -6.76 -21.32
CA CYS A 111 4.65 -7.02 -21.60
C CYS A 111 3.84 -5.73 -21.81
N LEU A 112 4.09 -4.68 -21.03
CA LEU A 112 3.41 -3.38 -21.17
C LEU A 112 3.79 -2.69 -22.49
N TYR A 113 5.04 -2.86 -22.93
CA TYR A 113 5.52 -2.32 -24.20
C TYR A 113 4.78 -2.96 -25.40
N ASP A 114 4.50 -4.25 -25.30
CA ASP A 114 3.84 -5.00 -26.37
C ASP A 114 2.31 -4.78 -26.45
N GLU A 115 1.71 -4.04 -25.51
CA GLU A 115 0.26 -3.74 -25.54
C GLU A 115 -0.15 -2.63 -26.53
N GLY A 116 0.82 -1.87 -27.05
CA GLY A 116 0.61 -0.85 -28.07
C GLY A 116 0.57 0.60 -27.56
N GLU A 117 0.61 1.54 -28.51
CA GLU A 117 0.83 2.98 -28.26
C GLU A 117 -0.38 3.72 -27.66
N ASN A 118 -1.57 3.11 -27.65
CA ASN A 118 -2.74 3.66 -26.98
C ASN A 118 -2.65 3.53 -25.45
N PHE A 119 -1.67 2.80 -24.92
CA PHE A 119 -1.42 2.66 -23.49
C PHE A 119 -0.21 3.48 -23.05
N THR A 120 -0.38 4.31 -22.03
CA THR A 120 0.71 4.96 -21.31
C THR A 120 0.88 4.29 -19.96
N SER A 121 2.05 3.69 -19.73
CA SER A 121 2.36 2.95 -18.51
C SER A 121 3.49 3.62 -17.74
N ILE A 122 3.34 3.76 -16.43
CA ILE A 122 4.39 4.23 -15.53
C ILE A 122 4.58 3.17 -14.45
N VAL A 123 5.80 2.65 -14.33
CA VAL A 123 6.15 1.62 -13.34
C VAL A 123 7.25 2.11 -12.42
N SER A 124 7.29 1.60 -11.19
CA SER A 124 8.41 1.77 -10.27
C SER A 124 9.69 1.15 -10.88
N GLY A 125 10.83 1.48 -10.30
CA GLY A 125 12.09 0.76 -10.56
C GLY A 125 12.07 -0.70 -10.11
N TYR A 126 13.22 -1.26 -9.77
CA TYR A 126 13.33 -2.65 -9.34
C TYR A 126 12.43 -2.99 -8.14
N VAL A 127 11.73 -4.11 -8.21
CA VAL A 127 10.97 -4.71 -7.09
C VAL A 127 11.09 -6.23 -7.19
N ASP A 128 11.57 -6.86 -6.12
CA ASP A 128 11.45 -8.32 -5.96
C ASP A 128 10.07 -8.65 -5.42
N HIS A 129 9.44 -9.70 -5.95
CA HIS A 129 8.17 -10.19 -5.42
C HIS A 129 8.40 -11.14 -4.24
N TYR A 130 7.73 -10.86 -3.13
CA TYR A 130 7.75 -11.70 -1.93
C TYR A 130 6.41 -12.38 -1.78
N GLN A 131 6.37 -13.68 -2.11
CA GLN A 131 5.17 -14.48 -1.92
C GLN A 131 5.00 -14.93 -0.47
N THR A 132 3.76 -15.20 -0.10
CA THR A 132 3.35 -15.80 1.16
C THR A 132 3.84 -17.24 1.21
N LEU A 133 4.51 -17.62 2.30
CA LEU A 133 4.94 -19.00 2.56
C LEU A 133 3.91 -19.72 3.44
N PRO A 134 3.97 -21.06 3.56
CA PRO A 134 3.06 -21.80 4.44
C PRO A 134 3.09 -21.33 5.91
N THR A 135 4.23 -20.81 6.37
CA THR A 135 4.44 -20.32 7.74
C THR A 135 3.68 -19.04 8.04
N ASP A 136 3.49 -18.18 7.04
CA ASP A 136 2.86 -16.86 7.15
C ASP A 136 1.52 -16.75 6.40
N ARG A 137 0.99 -17.88 5.91
CA ARG A 137 -0.33 -17.94 5.27
C ARG A 137 -1.42 -17.43 6.20
N GLY A 138 -2.24 -16.51 5.68
CA GLY A 138 -3.38 -15.94 6.38
C GLY A 138 -3.05 -14.76 7.31
N TRP A 139 -1.77 -14.35 7.42
CA TRP A 139 -1.39 -13.20 8.25
C TRP A 139 -0.16 -12.42 7.78
N GLY A 140 0.61 -12.98 6.84
CA GLY A 140 1.90 -12.46 6.41
C GLY A 140 1.87 -11.32 5.38
N CYS A 141 0.71 -11.01 4.79
CA CYS A 141 0.66 -10.12 3.61
C CYS A 141 1.31 -8.76 3.85
N GLY A 142 1.04 -8.11 4.99
CA GLY A 142 1.66 -6.83 5.31
C GLY A 142 3.18 -6.91 5.43
N TRP A 143 3.69 -7.97 6.05
CA TRP A 143 5.13 -8.23 6.14
C TRP A 143 5.77 -8.45 4.77
N ARG A 144 5.10 -9.20 3.87
CA ARG A 144 5.56 -9.41 2.49
C ARG A 144 5.57 -8.12 1.67
N ASN A 145 4.60 -7.24 1.87
CA ASN A 145 4.59 -5.92 1.22
C ASN A 145 5.72 -5.01 1.73
N ILE A 146 6.06 -5.06 3.02
CA ILE A 146 7.27 -4.38 3.55
C ILE A 146 8.54 -4.94 2.89
N GLN A 147 8.61 -6.26 2.66
CA GLN A 147 9.74 -6.86 1.96
C GLN A 147 9.84 -6.41 0.50
N MET A 148 8.71 -6.33 -0.22
CA MET A 148 8.68 -5.81 -1.59
C MET A 148 9.14 -4.34 -1.65
N LEU A 149 8.60 -3.48 -0.79
CA LEU A 149 9.02 -2.07 -0.70
C LEU A 149 10.51 -1.94 -0.30
N SER A 150 10.98 -2.77 0.64
CA SER A 150 12.39 -2.81 1.04
C SER A 150 13.32 -3.21 -0.10
N SER A 151 12.90 -4.14 -0.96
CA SER A 151 13.71 -4.57 -2.11
C SER A 151 13.98 -3.43 -3.09
N ASN A 152 12.98 -2.56 -3.31
CA ASN A 152 13.12 -1.36 -4.12
C ASN A 152 14.08 -0.37 -3.46
N LEU A 153 13.88 -0.05 -2.18
CA LEU A 153 14.70 0.91 -1.44
C LEU A 153 16.18 0.49 -1.38
N LEU A 154 16.46 -0.79 -1.15
CA LEU A 154 17.82 -1.32 -1.10
C LEU A 154 18.53 -1.33 -2.46
N ARG A 155 17.76 -1.45 -3.55
CA ARG A 155 18.30 -1.50 -4.92
C ARG A 155 18.45 -0.12 -5.54
N GLU A 156 17.43 0.73 -5.41
CA GLU A 156 17.29 1.99 -6.13
C GLU A 156 17.74 3.20 -5.32
N ARG A 157 17.68 3.16 -3.97
CA ARG A 157 18.02 4.31 -3.11
C ARG A 157 19.34 4.12 -2.38
N LYS A 158 20.32 4.97 -2.69
CA LYS A 158 21.66 4.92 -2.07
C LYS A 158 21.58 5.10 -0.56
N GLU A 159 20.70 5.98 -0.10
CA GLU A 159 20.43 6.25 1.30
C GLU A 159 19.75 5.06 1.98
N GLY A 160 18.70 4.49 1.37
CA GLY A 160 18.01 3.31 1.87
C GLY A 160 18.96 2.13 2.06
N LYS A 161 19.82 1.88 1.06
CA LYS A 161 20.88 0.85 1.12
C LYS A 161 21.85 1.02 2.29
N LYS A 162 22.13 2.26 2.71
CA LYS A 162 23.05 2.55 3.82
C LYS A 162 22.40 2.35 5.18
N VAL A 163 21.13 2.73 5.34
CA VAL A 163 20.50 2.81 6.67
C VAL A 163 19.61 1.61 7.01
N LEU A 164 18.95 1.00 6.02
CA LEU A 164 17.94 0.00 6.29
C LEU A 164 18.53 -1.25 6.94
N PHE A 165 17.84 -1.72 7.98
CA PHE A 165 18.15 -2.96 8.69
C PHE A 165 19.60 -3.03 9.17
N GLY A 166 20.13 -1.91 9.66
CA GLY A 166 21.51 -1.80 10.14
C GLY A 166 22.55 -1.83 9.02
N GLY A 167 22.16 -1.44 7.79
CA GLY A 167 23.08 -1.44 6.64
C GLY A 167 23.42 -2.84 6.14
N SER A 168 22.55 -3.82 6.40
CA SER A 168 22.76 -5.23 6.02
C SER A 168 22.74 -5.47 4.51
N GLN A 169 22.17 -4.53 3.73
CA GLN A 169 22.03 -4.60 2.28
C GLN A 169 21.22 -5.81 1.77
N PHE A 170 20.38 -6.39 2.62
CA PHE A 170 19.41 -7.40 2.23
C PHE A 170 18.07 -7.18 2.94
N VAL A 171 17.01 -7.74 2.36
CA VAL A 171 15.67 -7.73 2.97
C VAL A 171 15.59 -8.84 4.03
N PRO A 172 15.31 -8.53 5.31
CA PRO A 172 15.22 -9.52 6.37
C PRO A 172 13.98 -10.41 6.25
N ASP A 173 14.00 -11.55 6.92
CA ASP A 173 12.84 -12.42 7.10
C ASP A 173 11.78 -11.79 8.04
N ILE A 174 10.57 -12.38 8.07
CA ILE A 174 9.45 -11.86 8.88
C ILE A 174 9.81 -11.79 10.38
N PRO A 175 10.42 -12.81 11.00
CA PRO A 175 10.87 -12.72 12.39
C PRO A 175 11.80 -11.53 12.67
N ALA A 176 12.76 -11.25 11.77
CA ALA A 176 13.61 -10.08 11.92
C ALA A 176 12.84 -8.77 11.75
N LEU A 177 11.91 -8.68 10.79
CA LEU A 177 11.04 -7.51 10.63
C LEU A 177 10.18 -7.24 11.87
N GLN A 178 9.66 -8.28 12.51
CA GLN A 178 8.92 -8.14 13.78
C GLN A 178 9.80 -7.53 14.88
N ARG A 179 11.07 -7.97 15.00
CA ARG A 179 12.01 -7.39 15.96
C ARG A 179 12.37 -5.94 15.61
N TRP A 180 12.54 -5.63 14.33
CA TRP A 180 12.78 -4.25 13.89
C TRP A 180 11.61 -3.33 14.24
N LEU A 181 10.37 -3.83 14.17
CA LEU A 181 9.19 -3.09 14.62
C LEU A 181 9.18 -2.88 16.15
N GLU A 182 9.50 -3.92 16.93
CA GLU A 182 9.63 -3.77 18.39
C GLU A 182 10.72 -2.76 18.77
N ILE A 183 11.86 -2.78 18.09
CA ILE A 183 12.93 -1.78 18.28
C ILE A 183 12.44 -0.38 17.90
N ALA A 184 11.65 -0.24 16.83
CA ALA A 184 11.04 1.05 16.48
C ALA A 184 10.14 1.56 17.62
N TRP A 185 9.28 0.71 18.16
CA TRP A 185 8.42 1.04 19.30
C TRP A 185 9.20 1.41 20.56
N GLN A 186 10.24 0.65 20.91
CA GLN A 186 11.11 0.97 22.04
C GLN A 186 11.82 2.33 21.88
N ARG A 187 12.08 2.75 20.64
CA ARG A 187 12.68 4.05 20.31
C ARG A 187 11.65 5.18 20.24
N GLY A 188 10.39 4.90 20.60
CA GLY A 188 9.29 5.86 20.67
C GLY A 188 8.58 6.11 19.34
N PHE A 189 8.85 5.32 18.29
CA PHE A 189 8.05 5.41 17.07
C PHE A 189 6.71 4.72 17.30
N ASP A 190 5.61 5.37 16.92
CA ASP A 190 4.26 4.79 16.94
C ASP A 190 3.84 4.21 18.30
N GLU A 191 3.79 5.06 19.33
CA GLU A 191 3.35 4.65 20.67
C GLU A 191 1.92 4.09 20.68
N ILE A 192 1.05 4.57 19.79
CA ILE A 192 -0.33 4.09 19.63
C ILE A 192 -0.32 2.65 19.09
N GLY A 193 0.39 2.38 17.99
CA GLY A 193 0.54 1.02 17.45
C GLY A 193 1.25 0.09 18.44
N SER A 194 2.30 0.56 19.11
CA SER A 194 2.97 -0.20 20.19
C SER A 194 1.97 -0.63 21.26
N SER A 195 1.15 0.30 21.76
CA SER A 195 0.16 0.02 22.79
C SER A 195 -0.90 -0.98 22.32
N HIS A 196 -1.37 -0.87 21.07
CA HIS A 196 -2.32 -1.81 20.47
C HIS A 196 -1.80 -3.26 20.52
N TYR A 197 -0.50 -3.46 20.29
CA TYR A 197 0.14 -4.78 20.35
C TYR A 197 0.73 -5.13 21.73
N ASN A 198 0.45 -4.36 22.78
CA ASN A 198 1.08 -4.52 24.10
C ASN A 198 2.63 -4.54 24.01
N SER A 199 3.18 -3.72 23.11
CA SER A 199 4.60 -3.59 22.82
C SER A 199 5.31 -4.89 22.43
N LYS A 200 4.56 -5.89 21.92
CA LYS A 200 5.09 -7.21 21.58
C LYS A 200 4.41 -7.81 20.35
N ILE A 201 5.20 -8.09 19.32
CA ILE A 201 4.75 -8.72 18.07
C ILE A 201 5.66 -9.84 17.58
N TYR A 202 6.92 -9.89 18.04
CA TYR A 202 7.86 -10.94 17.69
C TYR A 202 7.36 -12.32 18.13
N GLY A 203 7.40 -13.27 17.20
CA GLY A 203 6.95 -14.64 17.40
C GLY A 203 5.44 -14.81 17.34
N THR A 204 4.69 -13.75 17.06
CA THR A 204 3.22 -13.80 16.90
C THR A 204 2.83 -13.90 15.42
N LYS A 205 1.58 -14.29 15.17
CA LYS A 205 0.97 -14.33 13.82
C LYS A 205 0.00 -13.17 13.62
N ARG A 206 0.46 -11.95 13.90
CA ARG A 206 -0.37 -10.74 13.86
C ARG A 206 -0.34 -10.09 12.48
N TRP A 207 -1.52 -9.65 12.05
CA TRP A 207 -1.66 -8.74 10.91
C TRP A 207 -1.04 -7.40 11.27
N ILE A 208 -0.59 -6.68 10.25
CA ILE A 208 -0.07 -5.31 10.34
C ILE A 208 -0.59 -4.51 9.14
N GLY A 209 -0.48 -3.18 9.21
CA GLY A 209 -0.92 -2.25 8.18
C GLY A 209 0.13 -1.22 7.78
N THR A 210 -0.36 -0.11 7.23
CA THR A 210 0.46 1.02 6.78
C THR A 210 1.19 1.72 7.92
N THR A 211 0.65 1.72 9.13
CA THR A 211 1.24 2.32 10.34
C THR A 211 2.49 1.58 10.77
N GLU A 212 2.46 0.25 10.92
CA GLU A 212 3.65 -0.52 11.30
C GLU A 212 4.69 -0.50 10.19
N CYS A 213 4.25 -0.52 8.93
CA CYS A 213 5.12 -0.30 7.77
C CYS A 213 5.85 1.05 7.89
N ALA A 214 5.12 2.14 8.14
CA ALA A 214 5.70 3.47 8.34
C ALA A 214 6.61 3.52 9.57
N ALA A 215 6.23 2.91 10.70
CA ALA A 215 7.02 2.85 11.93
C ALA A 215 8.42 2.24 11.68
N ILE A 216 8.47 1.10 10.98
CA ILE A 216 9.75 0.45 10.64
C ILE A 216 10.61 1.41 9.81
N PHE A 217 10.11 1.92 8.69
CA PHE A 217 10.92 2.75 7.80
C PHE A 217 11.33 4.08 8.43
N ARG A 218 10.43 4.72 9.19
CA ARG A 218 10.71 5.96 9.93
C ARG A 218 11.76 5.77 11.02
N SER A 219 11.83 4.59 11.65
CA SER A 219 12.87 4.28 12.64
C SER A 219 14.29 4.27 12.05
N PHE A 220 14.42 4.08 10.73
CA PHE A 220 15.68 4.20 9.99
C PHE A 220 15.91 5.60 9.38
N GLY A 221 15.01 6.55 9.66
CA GLY A 221 15.05 7.91 9.15
C GLY A 221 14.57 8.08 7.72
N LEU A 222 13.88 7.09 7.16
CA LEU A 222 13.17 7.25 5.89
C LEU A 222 11.85 7.98 6.11
N LYS A 223 11.51 8.85 5.16
CA LYS A 223 10.32 9.71 5.23
C LYS A 223 9.07 8.96 4.74
N ALA A 224 8.64 7.95 5.50
CA ALA A 224 7.42 7.20 5.18
C ALA A 224 6.17 8.05 5.41
N ARG A 225 5.21 8.00 4.49
CA ARG A 225 3.96 8.75 4.51
C ARG A 225 2.78 7.78 4.40
N VAL A 226 1.73 8.04 5.17
CA VAL A 226 0.46 7.29 5.11
C VAL A 226 -0.61 8.17 4.51
N VAL A 227 -1.43 7.61 3.63
CA VAL A 227 -2.58 8.30 3.01
C VAL A 227 -3.81 7.46 3.20
N ASP A 228 -4.87 8.07 3.72
CA ASP A 228 -6.15 7.44 4.01
C ASP A 228 -7.21 7.89 3.01
N PHE A 229 -7.87 6.93 2.36
CA PHE A 229 -9.00 7.16 1.46
C PHE A 229 -10.25 6.69 2.19
N ASP A 230 -11.08 7.63 2.67
CA ASP A 230 -12.24 7.36 3.51
C ASP A 230 -13.47 8.11 2.97
N SER A 231 -14.60 7.42 2.89
CA SER A 231 -15.89 7.96 2.43
C SER A 231 -16.62 8.78 3.49
N THR A 232 -16.14 8.74 4.73
CA THR A 232 -16.74 9.52 5.81
C THR A 232 -16.34 10.99 5.65
N GLU A 233 -17.28 11.83 5.20
CA GLU A 233 -17.19 13.27 5.42
C GLU A 233 -16.81 13.51 6.88
N SER A 234 -15.98 14.52 7.13
CA SER A 234 -15.65 15.00 8.48
C SER A 234 -16.87 15.67 9.14
N GLY A 235 -18.03 15.02 9.15
CA GLY A 235 -19.24 15.41 9.86
C GLY A 235 -19.19 14.90 11.30
N GLY A 236 -18.34 15.50 12.12
CA GLY A 236 -18.04 14.94 13.44
C GLY A 236 -17.49 15.90 14.47
N SER A 237 -17.86 17.19 14.43
CA SER A 237 -17.98 17.94 15.68
C SER A 237 -19.08 17.26 16.50
N ARG A 238 -18.73 16.20 17.24
CA ARG A 238 -19.64 15.55 18.19
C ARG A 238 -19.93 16.60 19.26
N LYS A 239 -21.07 17.28 19.10
CA LYS A 239 -21.66 18.14 20.13
C LYS A 239 -21.55 17.40 21.46
N ARG A 240 -20.88 18.06 22.40
CA ARG A 240 -20.67 17.67 23.79
C ARG A 240 -22.04 17.42 24.44
N GLY A 241 -22.53 16.19 24.33
CA GLY A 241 -23.74 15.75 25.03
C GLY A 241 -23.40 15.57 26.49
N LYS A 242 -23.80 16.53 27.34
CA LYS A 242 -23.80 16.37 28.80
C LYS A 242 -24.66 15.15 29.16
N LYS A 243 -24.02 14.01 29.44
CA LYS A 243 -24.56 12.97 30.32
C LYS A 243 -23.60 12.81 31.49
N ARG A 244 -24.17 12.89 32.69
CA ARG A 244 -23.48 12.81 33.97
C ARG A 244 -22.99 11.36 34.17
N GLY A 245 -21.73 11.21 34.58
CA GLY A 245 -21.23 10.02 35.28
C GLY A 245 -20.21 9.18 34.49
N LYS A 246 -18.98 9.19 34.99
CA LYS A 246 -17.80 8.37 34.65
C LYS A 246 -17.13 8.69 33.31
N ASP A 247 -16.08 9.50 33.41
CA ASP A 247 -15.11 9.75 32.34
C ASP A 247 -14.49 8.41 31.90
N VAL A 248 -14.89 7.94 30.73
CA VAL A 248 -14.10 7.00 29.94
C VAL A 248 -13.42 7.85 28.89
N GLU A 249 -12.09 7.95 28.99
CA GLU A 249 -11.23 8.64 28.03
C GLU A 249 -11.63 8.27 26.60
N ALA A 250 -11.70 9.28 25.75
CA ALA A 250 -11.88 9.09 24.32
C ALA A 250 -10.62 8.41 23.79
N ASN A 251 -10.66 7.08 23.61
CA ASN A 251 -9.63 6.34 22.90
C ASN A 251 -9.44 6.97 21.51
N LEU A 252 -8.31 7.64 21.28
CA LEU A 252 -7.83 7.97 19.95
C LEU A 252 -7.46 6.64 19.28
N PHE A 253 -8.32 6.15 18.41
CA PHE A 253 -8.11 4.92 17.66
C PHE A 253 -7.03 5.12 16.60
N GLY A 254 -6.03 4.24 16.58
CA GLY A 254 -4.99 4.24 15.57
C GLY A 254 -5.57 3.87 14.18
N PRO A 255 -4.92 4.24 13.07
CA PRO A 255 -5.39 3.91 11.72
C PRO A 255 -5.62 2.40 11.50
N ILE A 256 -4.88 1.55 12.22
CA ILE A 256 -5.05 0.10 12.21
C ILE A 256 -6.35 -0.39 12.87
N ASP A 257 -6.85 0.30 13.90
CA ASP A 257 -8.07 -0.12 14.61
C ASP A 257 -9.26 -0.15 13.65
N LYS A 258 -9.25 0.71 12.61
CA LYS A 258 -10.29 0.72 11.57
C LYS A 258 -10.38 -0.59 10.78
N PHE A 259 -9.25 -1.28 10.55
CA PHE A 259 -9.17 -2.47 9.69
C PHE A 259 -8.93 -3.78 10.46
N VAL A 260 -8.42 -3.73 11.70
CA VAL A 260 -8.15 -4.93 12.51
C VAL A 260 -9.28 -5.24 13.49
N VAL A 261 -10.06 -4.25 13.93
CA VAL A 261 -11.09 -4.43 14.97
C VAL A 261 -12.45 -4.87 14.40
N ARG A 262 -12.70 -4.69 13.09
CA ARG A 262 -14.02 -4.96 12.46
C ARG A 262 -14.31 -6.44 12.12
N GLY A 263 -13.63 -7.38 12.77
CA GLY A 263 -13.92 -8.83 12.64
C GLY A 263 -15.26 -9.32 13.21
N VAL A 264 -16.21 -8.43 13.55
CA VAL A 264 -17.56 -8.80 13.99
C VAL A 264 -18.58 -7.99 13.21
N GLY A 265 -19.36 -8.68 12.39
CA GLY A 265 -20.32 -8.10 11.46
C GLY A 265 -21.29 -7.14 12.12
N SER A 266 -21.55 -6.04 11.41
CA SER A 266 -22.72 -5.20 11.64
C SER A 266 -23.24 -4.79 10.27
N ASP A 267 -24.17 -5.57 9.74
CA ASP A 267 -24.98 -5.22 8.58
C ASP A 267 -25.82 -3.99 8.92
N ASN A 268 -25.39 -2.82 8.44
CA ASN A 268 -26.26 -1.65 8.39
C ASN A 268 -26.62 -1.42 6.92
N HIS A 269 -27.82 -1.87 6.56
CA HIS A 269 -28.49 -1.53 5.31
C HIS A 269 -28.71 -0.01 5.24
N ALA A 270 -27.74 0.71 4.70
CA ALA A 270 -27.91 2.07 4.21
C ALA A 270 -28.37 2.03 2.74
N ASN A 271 -29.06 3.10 2.33
CA ASN A 271 -29.72 3.26 1.04
C ASN A 271 -28.76 3.01 -0.15
N THR A 272 -28.92 1.88 -0.85
CA THR A 272 -27.93 1.26 -1.77
C THR A 272 -27.46 2.16 -2.91
N ARG A 273 -28.32 3.06 -3.41
CA ARG A 273 -27.94 4.00 -4.49
C ARG A 273 -26.94 5.08 -4.07
N SER A 274 -26.93 5.45 -2.78
CA SER A 274 -26.04 6.48 -2.26
C SER A 274 -24.64 5.94 -1.97
N SER A 275 -24.55 4.69 -1.48
CA SER A 275 -23.27 4.01 -1.23
C SER A 275 -22.49 3.78 -2.52
N ASP A 276 -23.16 3.34 -3.59
CA ASP A 276 -22.50 3.00 -4.85
C ASP A 276 -21.84 4.22 -5.51
N VAL A 277 -22.46 5.40 -5.40
CA VAL A 277 -21.92 6.66 -5.92
C VAL A 277 -20.69 7.10 -5.13
N ILE A 278 -20.73 6.99 -3.80
CA ILE A 278 -19.63 7.36 -2.91
C ILE A 278 -18.44 6.41 -3.13
N GLU A 279 -18.68 5.10 -3.22
CA GLU A 279 -17.64 4.11 -3.52
C GLU A 279 -17.03 4.32 -4.91
N ARG A 280 -17.84 4.68 -5.91
CA ARG A 280 -17.33 5.06 -7.24
C ARG A 280 -16.40 6.27 -7.17
N ARG A 281 -16.81 7.33 -6.48
CA ARG A 281 -16.00 8.54 -6.30
C ARG A 281 -14.69 8.23 -5.57
N GLY A 282 -14.73 7.37 -4.55
CA GLY A 282 -13.54 6.93 -3.84
C GLY A 282 -12.50 6.23 -4.70
N ARG A 283 -12.97 5.34 -5.58
CA ARG A 283 -12.10 4.67 -6.55
C ARG A 283 -11.45 5.64 -7.52
N GLU A 284 -12.23 6.59 -8.05
CA GLU A 284 -11.74 7.62 -8.96
C GLU A 284 -10.66 8.49 -8.30
N VAL A 285 -10.90 8.92 -7.06
CA VAL A 285 -9.95 9.71 -6.26
C VAL A 285 -8.67 8.94 -5.94
N LEU A 286 -8.77 7.66 -5.58
CA LEU A 286 -7.60 6.79 -5.37
C LEU A 286 -6.77 6.66 -6.65
N ILE A 287 -7.40 6.42 -7.79
CA ILE A 287 -6.72 6.27 -9.08
C ILE A 287 -6.03 7.57 -9.48
N ASP A 288 -6.72 8.71 -9.39
CA ASP A 288 -6.16 10.02 -9.68
C ASP A 288 -4.95 10.33 -8.77
N TRP A 289 -5.05 9.99 -7.49
CA TRP A 289 -3.93 10.14 -6.56
C TRP A 289 -2.73 9.28 -6.97
N VAL A 290 -2.95 8.00 -7.31
CA VAL A 290 -1.87 7.10 -7.73
C VAL A 290 -1.25 7.55 -9.07
N TRP A 291 -2.07 8.06 -9.99
CA TRP A 291 -1.61 8.64 -11.25
C TRP A 291 -0.70 9.85 -11.00
N LYS A 292 -1.14 10.79 -10.17
CA LYS A 292 -0.35 11.97 -9.75
C LYS A 292 0.92 11.56 -9.01
N TYR A 293 0.87 10.52 -8.18
CA TYR A 293 2.05 10.01 -7.48
C TYR A 293 3.12 9.55 -8.46
N PHE A 294 2.78 8.68 -9.41
CA PHE A 294 3.76 8.13 -10.37
C PHE A 294 4.21 9.14 -11.43
N THR A 295 3.38 10.14 -11.75
CA THR A 295 3.73 11.23 -12.69
C THR A 295 4.49 12.40 -12.02
N GLY A 296 4.32 12.63 -10.72
CA GLY A 296 4.72 13.82 -9.96
C GLY A 296 6.21 14.04 -9.72
N SER A 297 7.09 13.54 -10.59
CA SER A 297 8.52 13.85 -10.64
C SER A 297 9.04 14.14 -12.06
N ALA A 298 8.14 14.36 -13.03
CA ALA A 298 8.50 14.75 -14.38
C ALA A 298 8.87 16.24 -14.49
N SER A 299 9.94 16.65 -13.82
CA SER A 299 10.65 17.90 -14.11
C SER A 299 11.71 17.73 -15.21
N GLY A 300 12.00 16.50 -15.63
CA GLY A 300 12.69 16.19 -16.89
C GLY A 300 11.65 15.89 -17.96
N SER A 301 11.85 16.44 -19.16
CA SER A 301 11.00 16.20 -20.34
C SER A 301 10.63 14.72 -20.43
N PHE A 302 9.34 14.39 -20.30
CA PHE A 302 8.86 13.12 -20.82
C PHE A 302 9.33 13.05 -22.26
N ASP A 303 10.13 12.04 -22.60
CA ASP A 303 10.18 11.62 -23.98
C ASP A 303 8.82 10.95 -24.22
N ILE A 304 7.84 11.76 -24.60
CA ILE A 304 6.46 11.35 -24.90
C ILE A 304 6.46 10.29 -26.03
N SER A 305 7.60 10.05 -26.68
CA SER A 305 7.78 8.93 -27.61
C SER A 305 7.77 7.54 -26.95
N GLN A 306 8.07 7.42 -25.65
CA GLN A 306 8.05 6.12 -24.94
C GLN A 306 6.78 5.95 -24.11
N HIS A 307 5.92 5.03 -24.55
CA HIS A 307 4.64 4.75 -23.92
C HIS A 307 4.75 3.87 -22.63
N VAL A 308 5.96 3.46 -22.24
CA VAL A 308 6.28 2.80 -20.95
C VAL A 308 7.47 3.49 -20.27
N THR A 309 7.22 4.14 -19.14
CA THR A 309 8.23 4.89 -18.37
C THR A 309 8.53 4.24 -17.03
N VAL A 310 9.79 4.30 -16.60
CA VAL A 310 10.20 3.93 -15.22
C VAL A 310 10.27 5.18 -14.37
N SER A 311 9.59 5.16 -13.23
CA SER A 311 9.54 6.23 -12.25
C SER A 311 10.59 6.01 -11.16
N GLU A 312 11.16 7.10 -10.64
CA GLU A 312 12.02 7.10 -9.44
C GLU A 312 11.20 6.95 -8.13
N LYS A 313 9.87 6.96 -8.24
CA LYS A 313 8.97 6.73 -7.11
C LYS A 313 9.07 5.29 -6.62
N THR A 314 8.89 5.11 -5.31
CA THR A 314 8.79 3.77 -4.71
C THR A 314 7.48 3.10 -5.10
N PRO A 315 7.41 1.76 -5.06
CA PRO A 315 6.12 1.10 -5.04
C PRO A 315 5.32 1.52 -3.79
N LEU A 316 3.99 1.39 -3.87
CA LEU A 316 3.08 1.77 -2.80
C LEU A 316 2.64 0.52 -2.04
N TYR A 317 2.83 0.51 -0.72
CA TYR A 317 2.13 -0.45 0.14
C TYR A 317 0.64 -0.08 0.09
N PHE A 318 -0.22 -1.02 -0.29
CA PHE A 318 -1.66 -0.79 -0.51
C PHE A 318 -2.51 -1.67 0.40
N GLN A 319 -3.17 -1.05 1.37
CA GLN A 319 -3.99 -1.70 2.38
C GLN A 319 -5.48 -1.52 2.07
N HIS A 320 -6.25 -2.57 2.35
CA HIS A 320 -7.68 -2.47 2.61
C HIS A 320 -8.08 -3.48 3.68
N ASP A 321 -9.35 -3.51 4.03
CA ASP A 321 -9.87 -4.49 4.99
C ASP A 321 -9.58 -5.93 4.53
N GLY A 322 -8.96 -6.71 5.40
CA GLY A 322 -8.63 -8.13 5.23
C GLY A 322 -7.37 -8.48 4.42
N HIS A 323 -6.74 -7.55 3.68
CA HIS A 323 -5.53 -7.87 2.88
C HIS A 323 -4.70 -6.63 2.51
N SER A 324 -3.44 -6.86 2.15
CA SER A 324 -2.57 -5.83 1.61
C SER A 324 -1.79 -6.33 0.40
N ARG A 325 -1.49 -5.40 -0.51
CA ARG A 325 -0.82 -5.64 -1.79
C ARG A 325 0.20 -4.54 -2.05
N THR A 326 0.96 -4.64 -3.15
CA THR A 326 1.94 -3.62 -3.55
C THR A 326 1.59 -3.07 -4.93
N ILE A 327 1.28 -1.78 -5.03
CA ILE A 327 1.11 -1.11 -6.33
C ILE A 327 2.52 -0.76 -6.85
N VAL A 328 2.90 -1.36 -7.97
CA VAL A 328 4.20 -1.13 -8.62
C VAL A 328 4.11 -0.18 -9.80
N GLY A 329 2.92 0.29 -10.16
CA GLY A 329 2.74 1.25 -11.24
C GLY A 329 1.28 1.47 -11.60
N ILE A 330 1.07 2.22 -12.67
CA ILE A 330 -0.25 2.54 -13.21
C ILE A 330 -0.17 2.63 -14.73
N GLN A 331 -1.23 2.19 -15.40
CA GLN A 331 -1.38 2.32 -16.85
C GLN A 331 -2.68 3.04 -17.17
N MET A 332 -2.61 3.95 -18.14
CA MET A 332 -3.74 4.62 -18.76
C MET A 332 -3.90 4.10 -20.19
N GLN A 333 -5.12 3.72 -20.57
CA GLN A 333 -5.52 3.46 -21.93
C GLN A 333 -6.29 4.67 -22.44
N LYS A 334 -5.83 5.27 -23.54
CA LYS A 334 -6.53 6.40 -24.17
C LYS A 334 -7.91 5.96 -24.66
N GLY A 335 -8.93 6.75 -24.33
CA GLY A 335 -10.28 6.57 -24.85
C GLY A 335 -10.33 6.73 -26.38
N PHE A 336 -11.27 6.03 -27.01
CA PHE A 336 -11.56 6.15 -28.44
C PHE A 336 -12.74 7.11 -28.67
N HIS A 337 -12.68 7.95 -29.71
CA HIS A 337 -13.75 8.90 -30.10
C HIS A 337 -14.39 9.70 -28.95
N GLY A 338 -13.58 10.22 -28.02
CA GLY A 338 -14.09 11.07 -26.93
C GLY A 338 -14.63 10.32 -25.71
N SER A 339 -14.50 8.97 -25.67
CA SER A 339 -14.68 8.22 -24.43
C SER A 339 -13.59 8.55 -23.40
N GLN A 340 -13.89 8.34 -22.13
CA GLN A 340 -12.94 8.58 -21.04
C GLN A 340 -11.77 7.59 -21.08
N ASP A 341 -10.61 8.08 -20.63
CA ASP A 341 -9.44 7.24 -20.43
C ASP A 341 -9.70 6.18 -19.36
N ARG A 342 -9.17 4.98 -19.58
CA ARG A 342 -9.29 3.86 -18.63
C ARG A 342 -7.99 3.68 -17.89
N PHE A 343 -8.07 3.50 -16.58
CA PHE A 343 -6.89 3.34 -15.72
C PHE A 343 -6.82 1.94 -15.13
N PHE A 344 -5.61 1.42 -15.02
CA PHE A 344 -5.31 0.12 -14.42
C PHE A 344 -4.16 0.28 -13.45
N LEU A 345 -4.38 -0.06 -12.18
CA LEU A 345 -3.30 -0.23 -11.21
C LEU A 345 -2.51 -1.50 -11.56
N LEU A 346 -1.19 -1.43 -11.46
CA LEU A 346 -0.31 -2.58 -11.62
C LEU A 346 0.07 -3.07 -10.23
N ILE A 347 -0.51 -4.19 -9.81
CA ILE A 347 -0.47 -4.68 -8.44
C ILE A 347 0.25 -6.02 -8.36
N LEU A 348 1.21 -6.12 -7.44
CA LEU A 348 1.77 -7.38 -7.00
C LEU A 348 1.04 -7.83 -5.73
N ASP A 349 0.52 -9.05 -5.74
CA ASP A 349 -0.16 -9.66 -4.61
C ASP A 349 0.73 -10.75 -3.99
N PRO A 350 1.10 -10.65 -2.70
CA PRO A 350 1.89 -11.67 -2.03
C PRO A 350 1.20 -13.06 -1.99
N ALA A 351 -0.09 -13.18 -2.30
CA ALA A 351 -0.77 -14.46 -2.45
C ALA A 351 -0.37 -15.23 -3.72
N HIS A 352 0.14 -14.55 -4.76
CA HIS A 352 0.58 -15.20 -6.00
C HIS A 352 1.90 -15.96 -5.79
N LYS A 353 2.11 -17.03 -6.55
CA LYS A 353 3.44 -17.65 -6.64
C LYS A 353 4.30 -16.85 -7.60
N THR A 354 5.54 -16.60 -7.20
CA THR A 354 6.50 -15.84 -8.02
C THR A 354 6.81 -16.54 -9.33
N THR A 355 6.85 -17.88 -9.33
CA THR A 355 7.03 -18.70 -10.53
C THR A 355 5.90 -18.53 -11.53
N ASP A 356 4.65 -18.40 -11.05
CA ASP A 356 3.49 -18.27 -11.92
C ASP A 356 3.45 -16.87 -12.55
N LEU A 357 3.81 -15.83 -11.76
CA LEU A 357 4.04 -14.48 -12.26
C LEU A 357 5.15 -14.43 -13.32
N GLU A 358 6.30 -15.05 -13.06
CA GLU A 358 7.41 -15.10 -14.02
C GLU A 358 6.99 -15.80 -15.31
N ASN A 359 6.32 -16.95 -15.21
CA ASN A 359 5.89 -17.73 -16.37
C ASN A 359 4.88 -16.97 -17.24
N THR A 360 3.86 -16.36 -16.63
CA THR A 360 2.83 -15.61 -17.37
C THR A 360 3.40 -14.36 -18.05
N LEU A 361 4.36 -13.68 -17.43
CA LEU A 361 5.06 -12.55 -18.02
C LEU A 361 5.99 -12.99 -19.17
N LYS A 362 6.82 -14.03 -18.98
CA LYS A 362 7.71 -14.54 -20.03
C LYS A 362 6.94 -15.03 -21.26
N GLN A 363 5.79 -15.66 -21.05
CA GLN A 363 4.92 -16.14 -22.12
C GLN A 363 3.96 -15.07 -22.66
N GLN A 364 3.93 -13.89 -22.03
CA GLN A 364 2.99 -12.80 -22.33
C GLN A 364 1.51 -13.23 -22.34
N LYS A 365 1.16 -14.24 -21.54
CA LYS A 365 -0.18 -14.83 -21.50
C LYS A 365 -0.69 -14.90 -20.06
N GLY A 366 -1.90 -14.40 -19.82
CA GLY A 366 -2.56 -14.43 -18.50
C GLY A 366 -2.05 -13.41 -17.47
N TRP A 367 -0.92 -12.76 -17.71
CA TRP A 367 -0.31 -11.82 -16.75
C TRP A 367 -1.22 -10.62 -16.40
N LYS A 368 -2.10 -10.20 -17.33
CA LYS A 368 -3.02 -9.07 -17.12
C LYS A 368 -3.98 -9.36 -15.95
N GLY A 369 -4.55 -10.56 -15.88
CA GLY A 369 -5.43 -10.96 -14.77
C GLY A 369 -4.68 -11.06 -13.43
N MET A 370 -3.38 -11.34 -13.45
CA MET A 370 -2.57 -11.40 -12.23
C MET A 370 -2.14 -10.01 -11.72
N ILE A 371 -1.89 -9.04 -12.61
CA ILE A 371 -1.25 -7.77 -12.25
C ILE A 371 -2.17 -6.55 -12.40
N LYS A 372 -3.02 -6.50 -13.42
CA LYS A 372 -3.85 -5.31 -13.67
C LYS A 372 -5.10 -5.32 -12.81
N ARG A 373 -5.41 -4.19 -12.19
CA ARG A 373 -6.65 -3.96 -11.45
C ARG A 373 -7.29 -2.66 -11.91
N GLY A 374 -8.43 -2.76 -12.59
CA GLY A 374 -9.25 -1.61 -12.97
C GLY A 374 -10.07 -1.09 -11.78
N PRO A 375 -10.59 0.16 -11.85
CA PRO A 375 -11.36 0.76 -10.76
C PRO A 375 -12.47 -0.14 -10.22
N LEU A 376 -13.21 -0.84 -11.08
CA LEU A 376 -14.36 -1.64 -10.67
C LEU A 376 -13.97 -2.86 -9.81
N THR A 377 -12.72 -3.33 -9.89
CA THR A 377 -12.17 -4.38 -9.01
C THR A 377 -11.84 -3.87 -7.59
N LEU A 378 -11.82 -2.53 -7.38
CA LEU A 378 -11.49 -1.90 -6.10
C LEU A 378 -12.75 -1.65 -5.25
N LYS A 379 -13.37 -2.72 -4.75
CA LYS A 379 -14.69 -2.66 -4.09
C LYS A 379 -14.69 -2.35 -2.59
N LYS A 380 -13.54 -2.26 -1.94
CA LYS A 380 -13.49 -1.95 -0.50
C LYS A 380 -13.84 -0.47 -0.26
N PRO A 381 -14.58 -0.15 0.81
CA PRO A 381 -15.03 1.21 1.07
C PRO A 381 -13.92 2.15 1.53
N GLN A 382 -12.79 1.57 1.97
CA GLN A 382 -11.66 2.30 2.52
C GLN A 382 -10.35 1.66 2.05
N TYR A 383 -9.39 2.51 1.74
CA TYR A 383 -8.04 2.11 1.39
C TYR A 383 -7.02 2.97 2.12
N GLN A 384 -5.84 2.42 2.35
CA GLN A 384 -4.68 3.20 2.78
C GLN A 384 -3.48 2.90 1.92
N LEU A 385 -2.65 3.92 1.72
CA LEU A 385 -1.36 3.79 1.05
C LEU A 385 -0.23 4.14 2.02
N CYS A 386 0.90 3.46 1.88
CA CYS A 386 2.17 3.89 2.48
C CYS A 386 3.26 3.95 1.41
N TYR A 387 3.98 5.07 1.37
CA TYR A 387 5.07 5.33 0.42
C TYR A 387 6.23 6.05 1.11
N ILE A 388 7.39 6.05 0.48
CA ILE A 388 8.60 6.67 1.06
C ILE A 388 9.04 7.85 0.20
N ASP A 389 9.04 9.06 0.76
CA ASP A 389 9.64 10.23 0.12
C ASP A 389 11.17 10.05 -0.01
N PRO A 390 11.82 10.67 -1.02
CA PRO A 390 13.28 10.66 -1.14
C PRO A 390 13.99 11.29 0.05
N GLY A 391 15.23 10.85 0.29
CA GLY A 391 16.10 11.43 1.31
C GLY A 391 15.95 10.83 2.71
N ILE A 392 16.75 11.38 3.64
CA ILE A 392 16.85 10.96 5.04
C ILE A 392 16.46 12.13 5.94
N ALA A 393 15.76 11.81 7.02
CA ALA A 393 15.39 12.78 8.05
C ALA A 393 16.63 13.31 8.79
N SER A 394 16.67 14.62 8.96
CA SER A 394 17.54 15.29 9.93
C SER A 394 17.16 14.89 11.37
N SER A 395 18.02 15.20 12.34
CA SER A 395 17.73 14.90 13.75
C SER A 395 16.43 15.52 14.27
N ALA A 396 16.05 16.71 13.78
CA ALA A 396 14.79 17.36 14.13
C ALA A 396 13.59 16.64 13.49
N GLU A 397 13.70 16.29 12.20
CA GLU A 397 12.66 15.52 11.50
C GLU A 397 12.48 14.11 12.10
N MET A 398 13.55 13.49 12.62
CA MET A 398 13.48 12.17 13.26
C MET A 398 12.52 12.13 14.44
N GLU A 399 12.49 13.18 15.26
CA GLU A 399 11.55 13.27 16.38
C GLU A 399 10.11 13.47 15.88
N GLN A 400 9.91 14.22 14.80
CA GLN A 400 8.58 14.38 14.18
C GLN A 400 8.08 13.06 13.59
N LEU A 401 8.97 12.26 13.00
CA LEU A 401 8.63 10.97 12.43
C LEU A 401 8.19 9.92 13.46
N LYS A 402 8.45 10.12 14.76
CA LYS A 402 7.99 9.21 15.80
C LYS A 402 6.47 9.12 15.88
N THR A 403 5.78 10.25 15.66
CA THR A 403 4.33 10.30 15.62
C THR A 403 3.86 9.94 14.21
N ILE A 404 3.05 8.89 14.07
CA ILE A 404 2.48 8.52 12.78
C ILE A 404 1.23 9.36 12.50
N ASP A 405 1.33 10.17 11.47
CA ASP A 405 0.28 10.97 10.87
C ASP A 405 -0.13 10.38 9.51
N SER A 406 -1.41 10.54 9.16
CA SER A 406 -1.93 10.20 7.84
C SER A 406 -2.55 11.42 7.15
N THR A 407 -2.35 11.51 5.84
CA THR A 407 -3.06 12.47 5.00
C THR A 407 -4.44 11.89 4.65
N LEU A 408 -5.50 12.49 5.15
CA LEU A 408 -6.87 12.07 4.83
C LEU A 408 -7.33 12.67 3.49
N ILE A 409 -7.80 11.80 2.60
CA ILE A 409 -8.47 12.14 1.35
C ILE A 409 -9.91 11.67 1.45
N SER A 410 -10.80 12.62 1.76
CA SER A 410 -12.25 12.39 1.83
C SER A 410 -12.91 12.57 0.48
N PHE A 411 -13.95 11.78 0.19
CA PHE A 411 -14.70 11.85 -1.06
C PHE A 411 -16.20 11.60 -0.88
#